data_AF-A0A329HXC8-F1
#
_entry.id   AF-A0A329HXC8-F1
#
_cell.length_a   1.000
_cell.length_b   1.000
_cell.length_c   1.000
_cell.angle_alpha   90.00
_cell.angle_beta   90.00
_cell.angle_gamma   90.00
#
_symmetry.space_group_name_H-M   'P 1'
#
loop_
_entity.id
_entity.type
_entity.pdbx_description
1 polymer ?
#
loop_
_entity_poly.entity_id
_entity_poly.type
_entity_poly.pdbx_seq_one_letter_code
_entity_poly.pdbx_strand_id
1 'polypeptide(L)' 'MPYVVLAQFYNLDASMEFATEAEAEAKAKEMLNTNPSIEVRTAQLLKKYSASVRVTSAVIEDAAPAQTGDVGSA' A
#
# COMPACT_ATOMS: atom_id res chain seq x y z
N MET A 1 -7.86 -11.29 8.33
CA MET A 1 -7.56 -10.79 9.69
C MET A 1 -8.63 -9.77 10.04
N PRO A 2 -9.70 -10.17 10.76
CA PRO A 2 -10.84 -9.30 11.03
C PRO A 2 -10.66 -8.42 12.28
N TYR A 3 -9.56 -8.52 13.02
CA TYR A 3 -9.31 -7.68 14.19
C TYR A 3 -8.08 -6.80 13.98
N VAL A 4 -8.07 -5.61 14.55
CA VAL A 4 -6.95 -4.67 14.47
C VAL A 4 -6.62 -4.03 15.80
N VAL A 5 -5.35 -3.67 15.96
CA VAL A 5 -4.89 -2.77 17.03
C VAL A 5 -4.68 -1.37 16.45
N LEU A 6 -5.37 -0.39 17.03
CA LEU A 6 -5.31 1.02 16.67
C LEU A 6 -4.51 1.78 17.75
N ALA A 7 -3.25 2.07 17.46
CA ALA A 7 -2.47 3.02 18.24
C ALA A 7 -2.78 4.47 17.83
N GLN A 8 -2.29 5.44 18.60
CA GLN A 8 -2.53 6.88 18.41
C GLN A 8 -2.34 7.36 16.96
N PHE A 9 -1.38 6.77 16.25
CA PHE A 9 -1.24 6.90 14.80
C PHE A 9 -1.56 5.55 14.17
N TYR A 10 -2.76 5.42 13.60
CA TYR A 10 -3.12 4.21 12.89
C TYR A 10 -2.27 4.11 11.62
N ASN A 11 -1.31 3.20 11.64
CA ASN A 11 -0.63 2.74 10.45
C ASN A 11 -1.39 1.53 9.90
N LEU A 12 -1.67 1.54 8.58
CA LEU A 12 -2.16 0.40 7.82
C LEU A 12 -1.06 -0.65 7.64
N ASP A 13 -0.41 -1.04 8.74
CA ASP A 13 0.55 -2.12 8.77
C ASP A 13 -0.20 -3.44 9.02
N ALA A 14 0.06 -4.44 8.17
CA ALA A 14 -0.48 -5.78 8.31
C ALA A 14 -0.07 -6.44 9.65
N SER A 15 1.02 -5.98 10.29
CA SER A 15 1.45 -6.46 11.61
C SER A 15 0.46 -6.11 12.74
N MET A 16 -0.47 -5.18 12.49
CA MET A 16 -1.51 -4.77 13.43
C MET A 16 -2.87 -5.38 13.11
N GLU A 17 -2.95 -6.28 12.12
CA GLU A 17 -4.14 -7.06 11.82
C GLU A 17 -4.00 -8.48 12.41
N PHE A 18 -5.07 -9.01 13.02
CA PHE A 18 -5.09 -10.30 13.70
C PHE A 18 -6.27 -11.16 13.26
N ALA A 19 -6.13 -12.48 13.39
CA ALA A 19 -7.18 -13.43 13.04
C ALA A 19 -8.28 -13.46 14.11
N THR A 20 -7.92 -13.29 15.38
CA THR A 20 -8.81 -13.36 16.53
C THR A 20 -8.74 -12.12 17.42
N GLU A 21 -9.78 -11.91 18.23
CA GLU A 21 -9.83 -10.85 19.23
C GLU A 21 -8.73 -11.00 20.29
N ALA A 22 -8.50 -12.24 20.75
CA ALA A 22 -7.51 -12.54 21.79
C ALA A 22 -6.08 -12.19 21.36
N GLU A 23 -5.73 -12.42 20.09
CA GLU A 23 -4.42 -12.03 19.54
C GLU A 23 -4.26 -10.51 19.48
N ALA A 24 -5.30 -9.79 19.05
CA ALA A 24 -5.29 -8.33 19.04
C ALA A 24 -5.17 -7.74 20.44
N GLU A 25 -5.88 -8.31 21.43
CA GLU A 25 -5.79 -7.89 22.83
C GLU A 25 -4.41 -8.17 23.42
N ALA A 26 -3.82 -9.34 23.13
CA ALA A 26 -2.47 -9.67 23.57
C ALA A 26 -1.45 -8.64 23.05
N LYS A 27 -1.57 -8.24 21.77
CA LYS A 27 -0.70 -7.21 21.21
C LYS A 27 -0.93 -5.84 21.83
N ALA A 28 -2.19 -5.43 22.04
CA ALA A 28 -2.51 -4.17 22.70
C ALA A 28 -1.90 -4.10 24.12
N LYS A 29 -1.99 -5.20 24.87
CA LYS A 29 -1.36 -5.34 26.20
C LYS A 29 0.17 -5.24 26.13
N GLU A 30 0.81 -5.90 25.17
CA GLU A 30 2.25 -5.81 24.95
C GLU A 30 2.70 -4.36 24.68
N MET A 31 1.95 -3.62 23.86
CA MET A 31 2.23 -2.22 23.54
C MET A 31 2.07 -1.31 24.76
N LEU A 32 1.01 -1.50 25.55
CA LEU A 32 0.80 -0.80 26.82
C LEU A 32 1.91 -1.08 27.83
N ASN A 33 2.38 -2.33 27.92
CA ASN A 33 3.48 -2.68 28.82
C ASN A 33 4.81 -2.04 28.40
N THR A 34 5.00 -1.85 27.09
CA THR A 34 6.21 -1.22 26.54
C THR A 34 6.17 0.31 26.67
N ASN A 35 5.01 0.92 26.46
CA ASN A 35 4.79 2.35 26.65
C ASN A 35 3.45 2.60 27.35
N PRO A 36 3.43 2.72 28.69
CA PRO A 36 2.19 2.91 29.44
C PRO A 36 1.42 4.19 29.14
N SER A 37 2.06 5.18 28.50
CA SER A 37 1.42 6.44 28.12
C SER A 37 0.66 6.36 26.79
N ILE A 38 0.79 5.26 26.05
CA ILE A 38 0.15 5.08 24.76
C ILE A 38 -1.33 4.75 24.93
N GLU A 39 -2.17 5.33 24.09
CA GLU A 39 -3.54 4.90 23.93
C GLU A 39 -3.64 3.89 22.79
N VAL A 40 -4.15 2.70 23.09
CA VAL A 40 -4.40 1.63 22.12
C VAL A 40 -5.84 1.16 22.21
N ARG A 41 -6.45 0.86 21.06
CA ARG A 41 -7.81 0.32 20.97
C ARG A 41 -7.78 -0.94 20.13
N THR A 42 -8.57 -1.93 20.49
CA THR A 42 -8.86 -3.08 19.61
C THR A 42 -10.17 -2.85 18.89
N ALA A 43 -10.26 -3.26 17.63
CA ALA A 43 -11.49 -3.13 16.85
C ALA A 43 -11.68 -4.33 15.91
N GLN A 44 -12.94 -4.65 15.62
CA GLN A 44 -13.30 -5.60 14.57
C GLN A 44 -13.53 -4.85 13.25
N LEU A 45 -12.84 -5.28 12.20
CA LEU A 45 -13.07 -4.82 10.84
C LEU A 45 -14.37 -5.40 10.30
N LEU A 46 -15.28 -4.52 9.89
CA LEU A 46 -16.54 -4.93 9.25
C LEU A 46 -16.37 -5.15 7.74
N LYS A 47 -15.56 -4.31 7.10
CA LYS A 47 -15.29 -4.33 5.66
C LYS A 47 -13.87 -3.86 5.39
N LYS A 48 -13.23 -4.43 4.37
CA LYS A 48 -11.93 -4.01 3.83
C LYS A 48 -12.11 -3.72 2.35
N TYR A 49 -11.77 -2.51 1.92
CA TYR A 49 -11.81 -2.12 0.52
C TYR A 49 -10.38 -1.97 0.01
N SER A 50 -10.12 -2.44 -1.21
CA SER A 50 -8.83 -2.26 -1.89
C SER A 50 -9.07 -1.93 -3.35
N ALA A 51 -8.16 -1.15 -3.94
CA ALA A 51 -8.12 -0.86 -5.36
C ALA A 51 -6.77 -1.29 -5.92
N SER A 52 -6.75 -1.73 -7.18
CA SER A 52 -5.53 -2.04 -7.91
C SER A 52 -5.48 -1.19 -9.18
N VAL A 53 -4.31 -0.61 -9.47
CA VAL A 53 -4.07 0.17 -10.69
C VAL A 53 -3.13 -0.63 -11.57
N ARG A 54 -3.52 -0.83 -12.84
CA ARG A 54 -2.64 -1.38 -13.86
C ARG A 54 -2.06 -0.23 -14.68
N VAL A 55 -0.73 -0.12 -14.68
CA VAL A 55 -0.01 0.84 -15.53
C VAL A 55 0.51 0.12 -16.77
N THR A 56 0.31 0.71 -17.94
CA THR A 56 0.83 0.22 -19.22
C THR A 56 1.57 1.33 -19.94
N SER A 57 2.66 1.00 -20.61
CA SER A 57 3.38 1.90 -21.51
C SER A 57 3.39 1.32 -22.93
N ALA A 58 3.35 2.19 -23.93
CA ALA A 58 3.53 1.83 -25.34
C ALA A 58 4.77 2.56 -25.86
N VAL A 59 5.59 1.86 -26.66
CA VAL A 59 6.70 2.48 -27.37
C VAL A 59 6.13 3.24 -28.56
N ILE A 60 6.45 4.53 -28.68
CA ILE A 60 6.21 5.29 -29.90
C ILE A 60 7.35 4.94 -30.86
N GLU A 61 7.02 4.40 -32.03
CA GLU A 61 8.02 4.18 -33.08
C GLU A 61 8.59 5.52 -33.53
N ASP A 62 9.92 5.64 -33.59
CA ASP A 62 10.58 6.81 -34.14
C ASP A 62 10.12 7.01 -35.60
N ALA A 63 9.66 8.22 -35.92
CA ALA A 63 9.34 8.59 -37.28
C ALA A 63 10.59 8.40 -38.15
N ALA A 64 10.49 7.57 -39.18
CA ALA A 64 11.58 7.30 -40.10
C ALA A 64 12.22 8.63 -40.58
N PRO A 65 13.56 8.73 -40.62
CA PRO A 65 14.21 9.96 -41.02
C PRO A 65 13.74 10.35 -42.43
N ALA A 66 13.33 11.61 -42.58
CA ALA A 66 12.94 12.15 -43.88
C ALA A 66 14.04 11.85 -44.89
N GLN A 67 13.70 11.19 -45.99
CA GLN A 67 14.63 10.96 -47.10
C GLN A 67 15.07 12.32 -47.62
N THR A 68 16.29 12.74 -47.28
CA THR A 68 16.95 13.87 -47.91
C THR A 68 17.18 13.47 -49.37
N GLY A 69 16.32 13.97 -50.26
CA GLY A 69 16.40 13.71 -51.68
C GLY A 69 17.78 14.07 -52.22
N ASP A 70 18.40 13.09 -52.88
CA ASP A 70 19.50 13.25 -53.81
C ASP A 70 19.09 14.26 -54.90
N VAL A 71 19.58 15.50 -54.81
CA VAL A 71 19.58 16.41 -55.95
C VAL A 71 20.86 16.12 -56.74
N GLY A 72 20.66 15.29 -57.76
CA GLY A 72 21.70 14.80 -58.65
C GLY A 72 22.63 15.87 -59.20
N SER A 73 23.87 15.44 -59.41
CA SER A 73 24.89 16.17 -60.15
C SER A 73 24.45 16.45 -61.60
N ALA A 74 24.64 17.70 -62.05
CA ALA A 74 24.88 18.05 -63.45
C ALA A 74 25.65 19.38 -63.51
#